data_AF-A0A143XUN1-F1
#
_entry.id   AF-A0A143XUN1-F1
#
_cell.length_a   1.000
_cell.length_b   1.000
_cell.length_c   1.000
_cell.angle_alpha   90.00
_cell.angle_beta   90.00
_cell.angle_gamma   90.00
#
_symmetry.space_group_name_H-M   'P 1'
#
loop_
_entity.id
_entity.type
_entity.pdbx_description
1 polymer ?
#
loop_
_entity_poly.entity_id
_entity_poly.type
_entity_poly.pdbx_seq_one_letter_code
_entity_poly.pdbx_strand_id
1 'polypeptide(L)'
;MTLHLSSSQIFTAAFIGSHIIYLSSVFFYISKTMTPRSHVRHSFLFSLPFMLLPIIYTLLTGEITTASYKIILLLPPFLASMLLYRGSLFRHIENNLFVLLYASCIELNMGMVYYVISYALHLDLNTSSNTIAPENDPIRLFLFIFPPVIVQAIFTPFAIWLWNTYVQKMNLLILIKLGLVAFFIGTGVLYAFLEQLGSSGWIFVFLGLFLASVLFEQGLLEARQILKDFHLHRKKQKILEQNIADFKDIQEKNLLLRKQNHDIAGHLQVISILLQKGDLEKAEKYIQHFL
;
A
#
# COMPACT_ATOMS: atom_id res chain seq x y z
N MET A 1 -44.46 3.50 20.46
CA MET A 1 -44.06 2.18 19.95
C MET A 1 -42.53 2.16 19.92
N THR A 2 -41.90 1.84 21.05
CA THR A 2 -40.44 1.71 21.15
C THR A 2 -40.05 0.35 20.58
N LEU A 3 -39.30 0.34 19.48
CA LEU A 3 -38.74 -0.88 18.89
C LEU A 3 -37.74 -1.50 19.88
N HIS A 4 -38.21 -2.42 20.73
CA HIS A 4 -37.32 -3.30 21.51
C HIS A 4 -36.72 -4.33 20.55
N LEU A 5 -35.57 -4.01 19.97
CA LEU A 5 -34.74 -4.98 19.26
C LEU A 5 -34.17 -5.98 20.29
N SER A 6 -34.24 -7.27 20.00
CA SER A 6 -33.59 -8.29 20.85
C SER A 6 -32.06 -8.17 20.77
N SER A 7 -31.34 -8.60 21.80
CA SER A 7 -29.86 -8.60 21.80
C SER A 7 -29.27 -9.34 20.59
N SER A 8 -29.94 -10.40 20.12
CA SER A 8 -29.58 -11.13 18.90
C SER A 8 -29.76 -10.32 17.61
N GLN A 9 -30.81 -9.50 17.52
CA GLN A 9 -31.03 -8.61 16.37
C GLN A 9 -29.99 -7.49 16.32
N ILE A 10 -29.64 -6.93 17.48
CA ILE A 10 -28.59 -5.91 17.61
C ILE A 10 -27.23 -6.51 17.22
N PHE A 11 -26.94 -7.73 17.67
CA PHE A 11 -25.73 -8.48 17.31
C PHE A 11 -25.60 -8.66 15.79
N THR A 12 -26.65 -9.18 15.14
CA THR A 12 -26.64 -9.41 13.68
C THR A 12 -26.53 -8.11 12.90
N ALA A 13 -27.23 -7.04 13.32
CA ALA A 13 -27.15 -5.74 12.67
C ALA A 13 -25.76 -5.10 12.80
N ALA A 14 -25.16 -5.17 13.99
CA ALA A 14 -23.80 -4.69 14.26
C ALA A 14 -22.77 -5.44 13.41
N PHE A 15 -22.92 -6.76 13.30
CA PHE A 15 -22.08 -7.60 12.47
C PHE A 15 -22.21 -7.27 10.97
N ILE A 16 -23.44 -7.18 10.43
CA ILE A 16 -23.65 -6.81 9.02
C ILE A 16 -23.08 -5.42 8.74
N GLY A 17 -23.29 -4.45 9.65
CA GLY A 17 -22.77 -3.09 9.51
C GLY A 17 -21.24 -3.07 9.45
N SER A 18 -20.55 -3.78 10.35
CA SER A 18 -19.09 -3.85 10.35
C SER A 18 -18.54 -4.49 9.06
N HIS A 19 -19.22 -5.52 8.54
CA HIS A 19 -18.87 -6.19 7.30
C HIS A 19 -18.96 -5.27 6.08
N ILE A 20 -20.05 -4.51 5.99
CA ILE A 20 -20.25 -3.56 4.90
C ILE A 20 -19.16 -2.48 4.95
N ILE A 21 -18.82 -1.96 6.12
CA ILE A 21 -17.76 -0.95 6.26
C ILE A 21 -16.40 -1.54 5.87
N TYR A 22 -16.07 -2.74 6.37
CA TYR A 22 -14.84 -3.45 6.04
C TYR A 22 -14.71 -3.63 4.52
N LEU A 23 -15.70 -4.25 3.88
CA LEU A 23 -15.64 -4.54 2.45
C LEU A 23 -15.66 -3.26 1.61
N SER A 24 -16.42 -2.25 2.00
CA SER A 24 -16.43 -0.95 1.32
C SER A 24 -15.05 -0.30 1.33
N SER A 25 -14.32 -0.37 2.45
CA SER A 25 -12.95 0.14 2.54
C SER A 25 -12.00 -0.63 1.61
N VAL A 26 -12.13 -1.95 1.52
CA VAL A 26 -11.32 -2.80 0.64
C VAL A 26 -11.63 -2.52 -0.83
N PHE A 27 -12.90 -2.44 -1.21
CA PHE A 27 -13.31 -2.11 -2.58
C PHE A 27 -12.88 -0.70 -2.98
N PHE A 28 -12.95 0.25 -2.06
CA PHE A 28 -12.42 1.59 -2.27
C PHE A 28 -10.91 1.55 -2.52
N TYR A 29 -10.15 0.82 -1.71
CA TYR A 29 -8.72 0.59 -1.92
C TYR A 29 -8.43 0.02 -3.31
N ILE A 30 -9.12 -1.06 -3.72
CA ILE A 30 -8.92 -1.69 -5.04
C ILE A 30 -9.22 -0.69 -6.15
N SER A 31 -10.29 0.09 -6.03
CA SER A 31 -10.67 1.10 -7.02
C SER A 31 -9.63 2.20 -7.24
N LYS A 32 -8.78 2.46 -6.24
CA LYS A 32 -7.73 3.49 -6.30
C LYS A 32 -6.35 2.96 -6.64
N THR A 33 -6.17 1.64 -6.60
CA THR A 33 -4.87 0.99 -6.79
C THR A 33 -4.79 0.16 -8.06
N MET A 34 -5.95 -0.17 -8.66
CA MET A 34 -6.07 -0.91 -9.91
C MET A 34 -6.67 -0.06 -11.02
N THR A 35 -6.29 -0.35 -12.27
CA THR A 35 -6.83 0.34 -13.45
C THR A 35 -8.14 -0.30 -13.89
N PRO A 36 -9.23 0.47 -14.06
CA PRO A 36 -10.50 -0.09 -14.51
C PRO A 36 -10.39 -0.58 -15.95
N ARG A 37 -11.17 -1.61 -16.31
CA ARG A 37 -11.36 -1.97 -17.72
C ARG A 37 -12.08 -0.82 -18.43
N SER A 38 -11.65 -0.46 -19.64
CA SER A 38 -12.16 0.69 -20.41
C SER A 38 -13.69 0.76 -20.55
N HIS A 39 -14.39 -0.37 -20.44
CA HIS A 39 -15.85 -0.44 -20.49
C HIS A 39 -16.57 -0.23 -19.14
N VAL A 40 -15.84 -0.17 -18.02
CA VAL A 40 -16.40 -0.07 -16.66
C VAL A 40 -16.09 1.31 -16.08
N ARG A 41 -16.98 2.29 -16.35
CA ARG A 41 -16.81 3.69 -15.92
C ARG A 41 -16.96 3.89 -14.40
N HIS A 42 -17.70 3.01 -13.73
CA HIS A 42 -18.02 3.10 -12.28
C HIS A 42 -17.63 1.81 -11.52
N SER A 43 -16.41 1.31 -11.70
CA SER A 43 -15.99 0.00 -11.15
C SER A 43 -16.20 -0.17 -9.65
N PHE A 44 -16.12 0.90 -8.86
CA PHE A 44 -16.45 0.84 -7.42
C PHE A 44 -17.93 0.48 -7.20
N LEU A 45 -18.87 1.13 -7.89
CA LEU A 45 -20.30 0.81 -7.75
C LEU A 45 -20.62 -0.61 -8.24
N PHE A 46 -19.93 -1.08 -9.28
CA PHE A 46 -20.07 -2.45 -9.77
C PHE A 46 -19.45 -3.50 -8.84
N SER A 47 -18.63 -3.11 -7.87
CA SER A 47 -18.12 -4.02 -6.85
C SER A 47 -19.09 -4.21 -5.67
N LEU A 48 -20.09 -3.33 -5.50
CA LEU A 48 -21.06 -3.42 -4.40
C LEU A 48 -21.85 -4.75 -4.37
N PRO A 49 -22.29 -5.35 -5.50
CA PRO A 49 -22.97 -6.65 -5.47
C PRO A 49 -22.13 -7.77 -4.86
N PHE A 50 -20.79 -7.69 -4.96
CA PHE A 50 -19.90 -8.69 -4.36
C PHE A 50 -19.91 -8.62 -2.82
N MET A 51 -20.32 -7.50 -2.22
CA MET A 51 -20.53 -7.42 -0.76
C MET A 51 -21.70 -8.27 -0.27
N LEU A 52 -22.61 -8.67 -1.15
CA LEU A 52 -23.74 -9.51 -0.76
C LEU A 52 -23.31 -10.95 -0.52
N LEU A 53 -22.18 -11.40 -1.09
CA LEU A 53 -21.75 -12.80 -0.99
C LEU A 53 -21.49 -13.23 0.47
N PRO A 54 -20.71 -12.50 1.29
CA PRO A 54 -20.52 -12.88 2.69
C PRO A 54 -21.80 -12.76 3.51
N ILE A 55 -22.67 -11.78 3.20
CA ILE A 55 -23.95 -11.57 3.90
C ILE A 55 -24.89 -12.75 3.63
N ILE A 56 -25.04 -13.16 2.37
CA ILE A 56 -25.86 -14.30 1.97
C ILE A 56 -25.32 -15.57 2.63
N TYR A 57 -24.00 -15.76 2.63
CA TYR A 57 -23.39 -16.91 3.31
C TYR A 57 -23.72 -16.92 4.81
N THR A 58 -23.53 -15.80 5.52
CA THR A 58 -23.89 -15.68 6.95
C THR A 58 -25.37 -15.98 7.20
N LEU A 59 -26.27 -15.52 6.33
CA LEU A 59 -27.70 -15.78 6.46
C LEU A 59 -28.06 -17.25 6.25
N LEU A 60 -27.32 -17.97 5.39
CA LEU A 60 -27.57 -19.38 5.09
C LEU A 60 -26.96 -20.33 6.10
N THR A 61 -25.76 -20.05 6.59
CA THR A 61 -25.01 -20.96 7.48
C THR A 61 -25.13 -20.58 8.95
N GLY A 62 -25.48 -19.33 9.26
CA GLY A 62 -25.38 -18.79 10.61
C GLY A 62 -23.94 -18.71 11.13
N GLU A 63 -22.93 -18.98 10.26
CA GLU A 63 -21.53 -18.96 10.63
C GLU A 63 -20.93 -17.56 10.44
N ILE A 64 -20.26 -17.11 11.49
CA ILE A 64 -19.84 -15.71 11.66
C ILE A 64 -18.37 -15.63 12.12
N THR A 65 -17.90 -16.68 12.80
CA THR A 65 -16.62 -16.72 13.52
C THR A 65 -15.67 -17.79 12.99
N THR A 66 -16.13 -18.64 12.08
CA THR A 66 -15.36 -19.79 11.56
C THR A 66 -14.26 -19.34 10.58
N ALA A 67 -13.21 -20.14 10.45
CA ALA A 67 -12.15 -19.89 9.47
C ALA A 67 -12.68 -19.90 8.02
N SER A 68 -13.67 -20.75 7.74
CA SER A 68 -14.41 -20.81 6.48
C SER A 68 -15.06 -19.46 6.13
N TYR A 69 -15.67 -18.81 7.12
CA TYR A 69 -16.28 -17.49 6.94
C TYR A 69 -15.26 -16.42 6.49
N LYS A 70 -14.07 -16.41 7.10
CA LYS A 70 -13.02 -15.44 6.72
C LYS A 70 -12.50 -15.64 5.30
N ILE A 71 -12.43 -16.88 4.80
CA ILE A 71 -12.10 -17.15 3.39
C ILE A 71 -13.17 -16.54 2.48
N ILE A 72 -14.44 -16.71 2.84
CA ILE A 72 -15.58 -16.16 2.09
C ILE A 72 -15.65 -14.64 2.19
N LEU A 73 -15.11 -14.04 3.23
CA LEU A 73 -14.99 -12.58 3.35
C LEU A 73 -13.94 -12.00 2.39
N LEU A 74 -12.85 -12.74 2.13
CA LEU A 74 -11.70 -12.29 1.32
C LEU A 74 -11.85 -12.58 -0.18
N LEU A 75 -12.62 -13.60 -0.54
CA LEU A 75 -12.84 -14.00 -1.93
C LEU A 75 -13.57 -12.95 -2.80
N PRO A 76 -14.63 -12.26 -2.33
CA PRO A 76 -15.37 -11.29 -3.13
C PRO A 76 -14.54 -10.08 -3.58
N PRO A 77 -13.72 -9.46 -2.71
CA PRO A 77 -12.73 -8.46 -3.14
C PRO A 77 -11.82 -8.95 -4.26
N PHE A 78 -11.29 -10.16 -4.13
CA PHE A 78 -10.41 -10.75 -5.14
C PHE A 78 -11.14 -10.96 -6.48
N LEU A 79 -12.34 -11.56 -6.45
CA LEU A 79 -13.16 -11.80 -7.65
C LEU A 79 -13.56 -10.50 -8.35
N ALA A 80 -14.05 -9.51 -7.59
CA ALA A 80 -14.40 -8.21 -8.15
C ALA A 80 -13.18 -7.53 -8.77
N SER A 81 -12.01 -7.63 -8.12
CA SER A 81 -10.76 -7.09 -8.66
C SER A 81 -10.42 -7.72 -10.01
N MET A 82 -10.59 -9.02 -10.16
CA MET A 82 -10.28 -9.77 -11.38
C MET A 82 -11.24 -9.43 -12.52
N LEU A 83 -12.53 -9.29 -12.21
CA LEU A 83 -13.58 -9.08 -13.22
C LEU A 83 -13.63 -7.62 -13.70
N LEU A 84 -13.46 -6.65 -12.80
CA LEU A 84 -13.73 -5.24 -13.07
C LEU A 84 -12.48 -4.43 -13.45
N TYR A 85 -11.29 -4.94 -13.15
CA TYR A 85 -10.03 -4.20 -13.34
C TYR A 85 -9.09 -4.94 -14.31
N ARG A 86 -8.14 -4.20 -14.87
CA ARG A 86 -7.06 -4.71 -15.73
C ARG A 86 -5.82 -4.99 -14.90
N GLY A 87 -5.12 -6.05 -15.25
CA GLY A 87 -3.86 -6.44 -14.61
C GLY A 87 -3.50 -7.88 -14.97
N SER A 88 -2.24 -8.23 -14.79
CA SER A 88 -1.83 -9.64 -14.77
C SER A 88 -2.34 -10.30 -13.49
N LEU A 89 -2.58 -11.62 -13.51
CA LEU A 89 -3.00 -12.39 -12.34
C LEU A 89 -2.12 -12.10 -11.12
N PHE A 90 -0.80 -12.02 -11.31
CA PHE A 90 0.14 -11.66 -10.25
C PHE A 90 -0.14 -10.29 -9.63
N ARG A 91 -0.49 -9.27 -10.43
CA ARG A 91 -0.81 -7.94 -9.92
C ARG A 91 -2.03 -7.95 -9.00
N HIS A 92 -3.03 -8.77 -9.33
CA HIS A 92 -4.22 -8.95 -8.51
C HIS A 92 -3.90 -9.69 -7.21
N ILE A 93 -3.06 -10.72 -7.28
CA ILE A 93 -2.56 -11.42 -6.10
C ILE A 93 -1.77 -10.46 -5.20
N GLU A 94 -0.85 -9.66 -5.75
CA GLU A 94 -0.08 -8.67 -5.00
C GLU A 94 -1.02 -7.71 -4.25
N ASN A 95 -1.99 -7.13 -4.97
CA ASN A 95 -2.88 -6.12 -4.40
C ASN A 95 -3.74 -6.67 -3.26
N ASN A 96 -4.29 -7.87 -3.43
CA ASN A 96 -5.11 -8.52 -2.40
C ASN A 96 -4.26 -9.00 -1.21
N LEU A 97 -3.03 -9.48 -1.44
CA LEU A 97 -2.11 -9.82 -0.36
C LEU A 97 -1.74 -8.60 0.48
N PHE A 98 -1.53 -7.43 -0.15
CA PHE A 98 -1.28 -6.21 0.61
C PHE A 98 -2.48 -5.78 1.43
N VAL A 99 -3.70 -5.90 0.87
CA VAL A 99 -4.94 -5.63 1.63
C VAL A 99 -5.00 -6.48 2.89
N LEU A 100 -4.76 -7.77 2.72
CA LEU A 100 -4.78 -8.71 3.81
C LEU A 100 -3.72 -8.37 4.87
N LEU A 101 -2.52 -8.05 4.43
CA LEU A 101 -1.40 -7.68 5.31
C LEU A 101 -1.75 -6.48 6.19
N TYR A 102 -2.21 -5.36 5.61
CA TYR A 102 -2.48 -4.18 6.43
C TYR A 102 -3.74 -4.34 7.30
N ALA A 103 -4.78 -5.03 6.80
CA ALA A 103 -5.99 -5.30 7.57
C ALA A 103 -5.66 -6.16 8.80
N SER A 104 -4.88 -7.23 8.64
CA SER A 104 -4.45 -8.07 9.77
C SER A 104 -3.52 -7.33 10.74
N CYS A 105 -2.67 -6.41 10.25
CA CYS A 105 -1.90 -5.55 11.15
C CYS A 105 -2.83 -4.67 12.01
N ILE A 106 -3.89 -4.10 11.43
CA ILE A 106 -4.84 -3.28 12.17
C ILE A 106 -5.61 -4.12 13.19
N GLU A 107 -6.11 -5.28 12.79
CA GLU A 107 -6.81 -6.21 13.67
C GLU A 107 -5.94 -6.62 14.86
N LEU A 108 -4.67 -6.96 14.63
CA LEU A 108 -3.73 -7.34 15.69
C LEU A 108 -3.41 -6.18 16.63
N ASN A 109 -3.14 -4.99 16.11
CA ASN A 109 -2.86 -3.81 16.94
C ASN A 109 -4.07 -3.43 17.79
N MET A 110 -5.27 -3.45 17.19
CA MET A 110 -6.51 -3.13 17.91
C MET A 110 -6.87 -4.20 18.94
N GLY A 111 -6.60 -5.48 18.66
CA GLY A 111 -6.71 -6.56 19.63
C GLY A 111 -5.81 -6.32 20.84
N MET A 112 -4.54 -5.96 20.62
CA MET A 112 -3.61 -5.64 21.71
C MET A 112 -4.07 -4.43 22.53
N VAL A 113 -4.54 -3.36 21.87
CA VAL A 113 -5.10 -2.17 22.55
C VAL A 113 -6.31 -2.54 23.39
N TYR A 114 -7.21 -3.37 22.87
CA TYR A 114 -8.37 -3.87 23.60
C TYR A 114 -7.93 -4.61 24.88
N TYR A 115 -6.99 -5.55 24.79
CA TYR A 115 -6.48 -6.26 25.96
C TYR A 115 -5.88 -5.32 27.02
N VAL A 116 -5.09 -4.33 26.60
CA VAL A 116 -4.50 -3.33 27.51
C VAL A 116 -5.59 -2.50 28.21
N ILE A 117 -6.60 -2.06 27.48
CA ILE A 117 -7.73 -1.28 28.04
C ILE A 117 -8.55 -2.15 28.99
N SER A 118 -8.87 -3.39 28.61
CA SER A 118 -9.63 -4.31 29.46
C SER A 118 -8.89 -4.63 30.75
N TYR A 119 -7.57 -4.83 30.68
CA TYR A 119 -6.72 -5.01 31.85
C TYR A 119 -6.72 -3.77 32.75
N ALA A 120 -6.53 -2.58 32.17
CA ALA A 120 -6.54 -1.33 32.93
C ALA A 120 -7.89 -1.06 33.61
N LEU A 121 -8.99 -1.42 32.97
CA LEU A 121 -10.36 -1.23 33.47
C LEU A 121 -10.86 -2.36 34.37
N HIS A 122 -10.04 -3.36 34.68
CA HIS A 122 -10.43 -4.53 35.50
C HIS A 122 -11.70 -5.22 34.98
N LEU A 123 -11.88 -5.26 33.66
CA LEU A 123 -12.99 -5.97 33.04
C LEU A 123 -12.66 -7.47 33.08
N ASP A 124 -13.54 -8.28 33.67
CA ASP A 124 -13.38 -9.75 33.67
C ASP A 124 -13.29 -10.27 32.23
N LEU A 125 -12.07 -10.62 31.85
CA LEU A 125 -11.74 -11.38 30.65
C LEU A 125 -12.07 -12.85 30.94
N ASN A 126 -13.36 -13.19 31.03
CA ASN A 126 -13.78 -14.59 31.04
C ASN A 126 -13.40 -15.20 29.68
N THR A 127 -12.20 -15.76 29.60
CA THR A 127 -11.70 -16.58 28.49
C THR A 127 -12.32 -17.97 28.56
N SER A 128 -13.65 -18.05 28.67
CA SER A 128 -14.36 -19.32 28.59
C SER A 128 -14.88 -19.52 27.17
N SER A 129 -14.37 -20.57 26.54
CA SER A 129 -14.65 -21.09 25.20
C SER A 129 -13.87 -20.40 24.06
N ASN A 130 -13.55 -21.20 23.04
CA ASN A 130 -12.67 -20.92 21.89
C ASN A 130 -13.17 -19.80 20.94
N THR A 131 -14.00 -18.89 21.43
CA THR A 131 -14.61 -17.81 20.66
C THR A 131 -13.94 -16.49 21.03
N ILE A 132 -13.26 -15.90 20.04
CA ILE A 132 -12.62 -14.58 20.12
C ILE A 132 -13.66 -13.46 20.35
N ALA A 133 -14.95 -13.75 20.15
CA ALA A 133 -16.07 -12.87 20.43
C ALA A 133 -16.86 -13.34 21.66
N PRO A 134 -17.16 -12.47 22.63
CA PRO A 134 -17.96 -12.84 23.80
C PRO A 134 -19.38 -13.22 23.36
N GLU A 135 -19.77 -14.46 23.65
CA GLU A 135 -21.14 -14.93 23.40
C GLU A 135 -22.13 -14.08 24.21
N ASN A 136 -23.11 -13.49 23.51
CA ASN A 136 -24.28 -12.81 24.07
C ASN A 136 -24.06 -11.46 24.78
N ASP A 137 -22.91 -10.79 24.65
CA ASP A 137 -22.72 -9.39 25.09
C ASP A 137 -22.57 -8.43 23.89
N PRO A 138 -23.65 -7.76 23.46
CA PRO A 138 -23.62 -6.86 22.30
C PRO A 138 -22.69 -5.66 22.49
N ILE A 139 -22.44 -5.25 23.75
CA ILE A 139 -21.56 -4.11 24.05
C ILE A 139 -20.10 -4.52 23.87
N ARG A 140 -19.71 -5.68 24.40
CA ARG A 140 -18.33 -6.18 24.21
C ARG A 140 -18.06 -6.54 22.76
N LEU A 141 -19.03 -7.07 22.03
CA LEU A 141 -18.90 -7.30 20.59
C LEU A 141 -18.66 -5.99 19.83
N PHE A 142 -19.42 -4.94 20.17
CA PHE A 142 -19.25 -3.62 19.58
C PHE A 142 -17.83 -3.08 19.83
N LEU A 143 -17.34 -3.19 21.08
CA LEU A 143 -15.99 -2.76 21.46
C LEU A 143 -14.87 -3.59 20.82
N PHE A 144 -15.15 -4.83 20.42
CA PHE A 144 -14.16 -5.70 19.80
C PHE A 144 -14.12 -5.58 18.27
N ILE A 145 -15.28 -5.50 17.60
CA ILE A 145 -15.38 -5.56 16.14
C ILE A 145 -15.30 -4.18 15.48
N PHE A 146 -15.94 -3.15 16.05
CA PHE A 146 -16.01 -1.83 15.40
C PHE A 146 -14.67 -1.10 15.37
N PRO A 147 -13.87 -1.07 16.45
CA PRO A 147 -12.62 -0.31 16.43
C PRO A 147 -11.64 -0.76 15.34
N PRO A 148 -11.37 -2.06 15.13
CA PRO A 148 -10.58 -2.53 13.98
C PRO A 148 -11.12 -2.02 12.63
N VAL A 149 -12.44 -2.13 12.42
CA VAL A 149 -13.08 -1.75 11.15
C VAL A 149 -13.04 -0.24 10.91
N ILE A 150 -13.24 0.58 11.95
CA ILE A 150 -13.13 2.04 11.86
C ILE A 150 -11.68 2.44 11.56
N VAL A 151 -10.72 1.88 12.30
CA VAL A 151 -9.30 2.16 12.08
C VAL A 151 -8.88 1.74 10.68
N GLN A 152 -9.35 0.60 10.18
CA GLN A 152 -9.12 0.17 8.80
C GLN A 152 -9.63 1.19 7.78
N ALA A 153 -10.87 1.66 7.92
CA ALA A 153 -11.43 2.67 7.03
C ALA A 153 -10.60 3.97 7.05
N ILE A 154 -10.16 4.42 8.23
CA ILE A 154 -9.33 5.62 8.40
C ILE A 154 -7.93 5.44 7.80
N PHE A 155 -7.33 4.25 7.91
CA PHE A 155 -5.99 3.95 7.38
C PHE A 155 -5.99 3.58 5.90
N THR A 156 -7.16 3.33 5.29
CA THR A 156 -7.27 2.95 3.87
C THR A 156 -6.61 3.97 2.92
N PRO A 157 -6.77 5.30 3.07
CA PRO A 157 -6.04 6.28 2.27
C PRO A 157 -4.52 6.17 2.38
N PHE A 158 -4.02 5.89 3.58
CA PHE A 158 -2.59 5.67 3.82
C PHE A 158 -2.10 4.39 3.12
N ALA A 159 -2.89 3.31 3.18
CA ALA A 159 -2.59 2.08 2.45
C ALA A 159 -2.55 2.30 0.92
N ILE A 160 -3.46 3.10 0.36
CA ILE A 160 -3.45 3.49 -1.07
C ILE A 160 -2.16 4.25 -1.40
N TRP A 161 -1.75 5.18 -0.55
CA TRP A 161 -0.51 5.94 -0.73
C TRP A 161 0.72 5.03 -0.69
N LEU A 162 0.80 4.12 0.29
CA LEU A 162 1.88 3.14 0.41
C LEU A 162 1.96 2.25 -0.83
N TRP A 163 0.81 1.77 -1.31
CA TRP A 163 0.73 0.95 -2.51
C TRP A 163 1.32 1.68 -3.72
N ASN A 164 0.79 2.87 -4.01
CA ASN A 164 1.19 3.64 -5.19
C ASN A 164 2.65 4.13 -5.11
N THR A 165 3.18 4.35 -3.90
CA THR A 165 4.52 4.90 -3.75
C THR A 165 5.60 3.82 -3.72
N TYR A 166 5.37 2.73 -2.99
CA TYR A 166 6.39 1.74 -2.64
C TYR A 166 6.00 0.31 -3.01
N VAL A 167 4.87 -0.18 -2.50
CA VAL A 167 4.56 -1.63 -2.51
C VAL A 167 4.41 -2.17 -3.92
N GLN A 168 3.82 -1.39 -4.82
CA GLN A 168 3.63 -1.81 -6.20
C GLN A 168 4.94 -2.02 -7.00
N LYS A 169 6.07 -1.60 -6.43
CA LYS A 169 7.43 -1.75 -6.98
C LYS A 169 8.22 -2.85 -6.28
N MET A 170 7.69 -3.42 -5.20
CA MET A 170 8.31 -4.54 -4.49
C MET A 170 8.07 -5.84 -5.24
N ASN A 171 8.96 -6.81 -5.05
CA ASN A 171 8.78 -8.15 -5.59
C ASN A 171 7.60 -8.84 -4.88
N LEU A 172 6.68 -9.45 -5.65
CA LEU A 172 5.58 -10.28 -5.16
C LEU A 172 6.04 -11.29 -4.10
N LEU A 173 7.22 -11.89 -4.26
CA LEU A 173 7.74 -12.88 -3.31
C LEU A 173 7.90 -12.32 -1.90
N ILE A 174 8.29 -11.04 -1.76
CA ILE A 174 8.38 -10.35 -0.47
C ILE A 174 6.98 -10.14 0.11
N LEU A 175 6.02 -9.80 -0.73
CA LEU A 175 4.64 -9.59 -0.31
C LEU A 175 3.95 -10.89 0.09
N ILE A 176 4.27 -12.00 -0.56
CA ILE A 176 3.84 -13.35 -0.17
C ILE A 176 4.42 -13.70 1.20
N LYS A 177 5.73 -13.48 1.40
CA LYS A 177 6.40 -13.74 2.69
C LYS A 177 5.74 -12.97 3.83
N LEU A 178 5.48 -11.69 3.65
CA LEU A 178 4.86 -10.84 4.67
C LEU A 178 3.35 -11.13 4.83
N GLY A 179 2.66 -11.39 3.72
CA GLY A 179 1.21 -11.62 3.68
C GLY A 179 0.78 -12.97 4.24
N LEU A 180 1.59 -14.02 4.09
CA LEU A 180 1.31 -15.35 4.67
C LEU A 180 1.24 -15.29 6.20
N VAL A 181 2.08 -14.50 6.83
CA VAL A 181 2.11 -14.36 8.29
C VAL A 181 0.89 -13.63 8.80
N ALA A 182 0.58 -12.51 8.15
CA ALA A 182 -0.66 -11.78 8.39
C ALA A 182 -1.88 -12.68 8.20
N PHE A 183 -1.87 -13.52 7.16
CA PHE A 183 -2.93 -14.50 6.90
C PHE A 183 -3.04 -15.51 8.03
N PHE A 184 -1.96 -16.18 8.42
CA PHE A 184 -2.03 -17.22 9.44
C PHE A 184 -2.39 -16.68 10.82
N ILE A 185 -1.86 -15.52 11.19
CA ILE A 185 -2.14 -14.90 12.50
C ILE A 185 -3.54 -14.25 12.50
N GLY A 186 -3.88 -13.47 11.48
CA GLY A 186 -5.13 -12.70 11.43
C GLY A 186 -6.36 -13.53 11.09
N THR A 187 -6.22 -14.54 10.21
CA THR A 187 -7.39 -15.37 9.84
C THR A 187 -7.62 -16.52 10.82
N GLY A 188 -6.61 -16.97 11.55
CA GLY A 188 -6.76 -18.14 12.40
C GLY A 188 -7.02 -19.43 11.62
N VAL A 189 -6.75 -19.46 10.30
CA VAL A 189 -6.89 -20.66 9.45
C VAL A 189 -6.15 -21.86 10.04
N LEU A 190 -5.03 -21.64 10.73
CA LEU A 190 -4.29 -22.71 11.38
C LEU A 190 -5.13 -23.44 12.45
N TYR A 191 -6.10 -22.77 13.09
CA TYR A 191 -7.00 -23.38 14.06
C TYR A 191 -8.01 -24.35 13.42
N ALA A 192 -8.23 -24.29 12.10
CA ALA A 192 -9.01 -25.32 11.41
C ALA A 192 -8.36 -26.71 11.52
N PHE A 193 -7.03 -26.79 11.58
CA PHE A 193 -6.33 -28.05 11.85
C PHE A 193 -6.59 -28.55 13.26
N LEU A 194 -6.76 -27.65 14.23
CA LEU A 194 -7.11 -28.00 15.60
C LEU A 194 -8.54 -28.56 15.69
N GLU A 195 -9.48 -27.94 14.95
CA GLU A 195 -10.87 -28.41 14.85
C GLU A 195 -10.97 -29.80 14.20
N GLN A 196 -10.18 -30.08 13.16
CA GLN A 196 -10.26 -31.33 12.40
C GLN A 196 -9.43 -32.48 12.99
N LEU A 197 -8.27 -32.19 13.58
CA LEU A 197 -7.30 -33.21 14.03
C LEU A 197 -7.18 -33.29 15.57
N GLY A 198 -7.93 -32.47 16.30
CA GLY A 198 -7.88 -32.38 17.76
C GLY A 198 -6.48 -31.97 18.24
N SER A 199 -6.05 -32.51 19.39
CA SER A 199 -4.78 -32.11 20.03
C SER A 199 -3.53 -32.34 19.15
N SER A 200 -3.59 -33.26 18.18
CA SER A 200 -2.49 -33.47 17.22
C SER A 200 -2.36 -32.34 16.19
N GLY A 201 -3.43 -31.58 15.96
CA GLY A 201 -3.46 -30.38 15.12
C GLY A 201 -2.52 -29.27 15.60
N TRP A 202 -2.18 -29.23 16.89
CA TRP A 202 -1.22 -28.25 17.44
C TRP A 202 0.16 -28.32 16.79
N ILE A 203 0.59 -29.49 16.32
CA ILE A 203 1.87 -29.65 15.62
C ILE A 203 1.85 -28.85 14.30
N PHE A 204 0.74 -28.91 13.56
CA PHE A 204 0.56 -28.17 12.32
C PHE A 204 0.39 -26.67 12.55
N VAL A 205 -0.29 -26.28 13.62
CA VAL A 205 -0.36 -24.88 14.06
C VAL A 205 1.04 -24.35 14.36
N PHE A 206 1.82 -25.07 15.17
CA PHE A 206 3.18 -24.67 15.53
C PHE A 206 4.09 -24.58 14.31
N LEU A 207 4.06 -25.58 13.42
CA LEU A 207 4.89 -25.59 12.21
C LEU A 207 4.49 -24.46 11.26
N GLY A 208 3.19 -24.20 11.10
CA GLY A 208 2.67 -23.11 10.28
C GLY A 208 3.08 -21.73 10.81
N LEU A 209 2.95 -21.51 12.12
CA LEU A 209 3.39 -20.27 12.77
C LEU A 209 4.92 -20.11 12.71
N PHE A 210 5.69 -21.18 12.94
CA PHE A 210 7.15 -21.13 12.85
C PHE A 210 7.63 -20.77 11.45
N LEU A 211 7.09 -21.45 10.42
CA LEU A 211 7.43 -21.16 9.02
C LEU A 211 7.01 -19.73 8.65
N ALA A 212 5.85 -19.28 9.10
CA ALA A 212 5.40 -17.91 8.93
C ALA A 212 6.43 -16.94 9.54
N SER A 213 6.79 -17.09 10.82
CA SER A 213 7.75 -16.20 11.49
C SER A 213 9.08 -16.10 10.77
N VAL A 214 9.63 -17.23 10.30
CA VAL A 214 10.88 -17.23 9.51
C VAL A 214 10.73 -16.46 8.20
N LEU A 215 9.63 -16.69 7.47
CA LEU A 215 9.35 -15.98 6.21
C LEU A 215 9.11 -14.49 6.45
N PHE A 216 8.47 -14.13 7.56
CA PHE A 216 8.24 -12.73 7.94
C PHE A 216 9.55 -11.98 8.14
N GLU A 217 10.46 -12.55 8.93
CA GLU A 217 11.74 -11.92 9.24
C GLU A 217 12.57 -11.71 7.96
N GLN A 218 12.61 -12.73 7.10
CA GLN A 218 13.25 -12.63 5.78
C GLN A 218 12.59 -11.54 4.92
N GLY A 219 11.26 -11.52 4.86
CA GLY A 219 10.51 -10.49 4.13
C GLY A 219 10.79 -9.09 4.64
N LEU A 220 10.92 -8.91 5.96
CA LEU A 220 11.20 -7.63 6.60
C LEU A 220 12.62 -7.13 6.30
N LEU A 221 13.61 -8.03 6.34
CA LEU A 221 15.00 -7.73 5.98
C LEU A 221 15.11 -7.32 4.50
N GLU A 222 14.49 -8.08 3.61
CA GLU A 222 14.46 -7.78 2.16
C GLU A 222 13.74 -6.45 1.88
N ALA A 223 12.59 -6.21 2.52
CA ALA A 223 11.87 -4.95 2.40
C ALA A 223 12.72 -3.75 2.88
N ARG A 224 13.44 -3.91 3.99
CA ARG A 224 14.32 -2.87 4.54
C ARG A 224 15.48 -2.55 3.59
N GLN A 225 16.08 -3.56 2.98
CA GLN A 225 17.15 -3.39 1.99
C GLN A 225 16.64 -2.62 0.76
N ILE A 226 15.50 -3.02 0.20
CA ILE A 226 14.89 -2.35 -0.96
C ILE A 226 14.55 -0.88 -0.63
N LEU A 227 14.00 -0.60 0.55
CA LEU A 227 13.72 0.78 0.96
C LEU A 227 14.99 1.63 1.04
N LYS A 228 16.10 1.06 1.54
CA LYS A 228 17.41 1.72 1.58
C LYS A 228 17.93 2.00 0.17
N ASP A 229 17.84 1.02 -0.72
CA ASP A 229 18.29 1.14 -2.11
C ASP A 229 17.45 2.15 -2.89
N PHE A 230 16.14 2.18 -2.66
CA PHE A 230 15.24 3.16 -3.27
C PHE A 230 15.62 4.59 -2.85
N HIS A 231 15.92 4.80 -1.56
CA HIS A 231 16.38 6.09 -1.06
C HIS A 231 17.74 6.49 -1.67
N LEU A 232 18.69 5.56 -1.75
CA LEU A 232 19.99 5.78 -2.38
C LEU A 232 19.86 6.11 -3.86
N HIS A 233 19.04 5.37 -4.61
CA HIS A 233 18.78 5.63 -6.02
C HIS A 233 18.18 7.02 -6.25
N ARG A 234 17.19 7.41 -5.43
CA ARG A 234 16.59 8.75 -5.53
C ARG A 234 17.60 9.85 -5.25
N LYS A 235 18.53 9.64 -4.30
CA LYS A 235 19.63 10.58 -4.04
C LYS A 235 20.59 10.67 -5.23
N LYS A 236 21.00 9.53 -5.80
CA LYS A 236 21.85 9.48 -7.00
C LYS A 236 21.19 10.17 -8.20
N GLN A 237 19.89 9.95 -8.40
CA GLN A 237 19.14 10.57 -9.48
C GLN A 237 19.12 12.10 -9.36
N LYS A 238 18.89 12.64 -8.16
CA LYS A 238 18.96 14.09 -7.92
C LYS A 238 20.33 14.68 -8.24
N ILE A 239 21.41 13.99 -7.84
CA ILE A 239 22.78 14.41 -8.15
C ILE A 239 23.01 14.39 -9.67
N LEU A 240 22.53 13.36 -10.37
CA LEU A 240 22.64 13.28 -11.82
C LEU A 240 21.87 14.41 -12.53
N GLU A 241 20.64 14.69 -12.10
CA GLU A 241 19.83 15.81 -12.62
C GLU A 241 20.53 17.15 -12.43
N GLN A 242 21.14 17.37 -11.25
CA GLN A 242 21.93 18.56 -10.98
C GLN A 242 23.17 18.66 -11.87
N ASN A 243 23.96 17.57 -12.00
CA ASN A 243 25.14 17.55 -12.86
C ASN A 243 24.79 17.79 -14.34
N ILE A 244 23.64 17.29 -14.82
CA ILE A 244 23.16 17.57 -16.17
C ILE A 244 22.82 19.05 -16.35
N ALA A 245 22.20 19.68 -15.35
CA ALA A 245 21.90 21.11 -15.37
C ALA A 245 23.19 21.95 -15.41
N ASP A 246 24.16 21.63 -14.55
CA ASP A 246 25.45 22.33 -14.50
C ASP A 246 26.25 22.16 -15.79
N PHE A 247 26.23 20.96 -16.38
CA PHE A 247 26.88 20.71 -17.66
C PHE A 247 26.29 21.55 -18.80
N LYS A 248 24.96 21.72 -18.83
CA LYS A 248 24.29 22.58 -19.82
C LYS A 248 24.70 24.05 -19.66
N ASP A 249 24.78 24.55 -18.44
CA ASP A 249 25.24 25.93 -18.16
C ASP A 249 26.69 26.15 -18.63
N ILE A 250 27.58 25.19 -18.37
CA ILE A 250 28.97 25.23 -18.87
C ILE A 250 29.02 25.19 -20.40
N GLN A 251 28.18 24.37 -21.04
CA GLN A 251 28.12 24.28 -22.50
C GLN A 251 27.67 25.61 -23.12
N GLU A 252 26.69 26.28 -22.52
CA GLU A 252 26.21 27.58 -22.95
C GLU A 252 27.28 28.68 -22.79
N LYS A 253 27.97 28.72 -21.64
CA LYS A 253 29.11 29.61 -21.40
C LYS A 253 30.24 29.40 -22.40
N ASN A 254 30.60 28.15 -22.68
CA ASN A 254 31.63 27.83 -23.68
C ASN A 254 31.23 28.27 -25.09
N LEU A 255 29.94 28.16 -25.44
CA LEU A 255 29.44 28.62 -26.73
C LEU A 255 29.52 30.15 -26.85
N LEU A 256 29.20 30.87 -25.77
CA LEU A 256 29.36 32.33 -25.71
C LEU A 256 30.84 32.75 -25.83
N LEU A 257 31.74 32.10 -25.09
CA LEU A 257 33.18 32.36 -25.18
C LEU A 257 33.72 32.09 -26.60
N ARG A 258 33.22 31.04 -27.27
CA ARG A 258 33.61 30.74 -28.65
C ARG A 258 33.15 31.81 -29.64
N LYS A 259 31.95 32.37 -29.45
CA LYS A 259 31.46 33.52 -30.23
C LYS A 259 32.35 34.74 -30.01
N GLN A 260 32.62 35.09 -28.75
CA GLN A 260 33.50 36.22 -28.41
C GLN A 260 34.90 36.07 -29.00
N ASN A 261 35.50 34.88 -28.90
CA ASN A 261 36.81 34.62 -29.51
C ASN A 261 36.77 34.73 -31.04
N HIS A 262 35.70 34.28 -31.68
CA HIS A 262 35.54 34.43 -33.12
C HIS A 262 35.45 35.91 -33.52
N ASP A 263 34.66 36.69 -32.79
CA ASP A 263 34.54 38.13 -33.01
C ASP A 263 35.91 38.81 -32.84
N ILE A 264 36.61 38.57 -31.72
CA ILE A 264 37.95 39.13 -31.45
C ILE A 264 38.94 38.76 -32.56
N ALA A 265 38.96 37.50 -33.00
CA ALA A 265 39.84 37.06 -34.08
C ALA A 265 39.52 37.79 -35.40
N GLY A 266 38.23 38.01 -35.70
CA GLY A 266 37.80 38.81 -36.84
C GLY A 266 38.29 40.26 -36.77
N HIS A 267 38.15 40.91 -35.60
CA HIS A 267 38.64 42.27 -35.39
C HIS A 267 40.17 42.37 -35.52
N LEU A 268 40.91 41.41 -34.95
CA LEU A 268 42.37 41.34 -35.10
C LEU A 268 42.80 41.16 -36.57
N GLN A 269 42.04 40.38 -37.35
CA GLN A 269 42.32 40.18 -38.77
C GLN A 269 42.11 41.48 -39.58
N VAL A 270 41.04 42.23 -39.29
CA VAL A 270 40.80 43.54 -39.91
C VAL A 270 41.93 44.52 -39.58
N ILE A 271 42.35 44.59 -38.32
CA ILE A 271 43.47 45.42 -37.88
C ILE A 271 44.76 45.00 -38.61
N SER A 272 45.05 43.70 -38.69
CA SER A 272 46.23 43.19 -39.41
C SER A 272 46.23 43.58 -40.89
N ILE A 273 45.08 43.56 -41.56
CA ILE A 273 44.96 43.95 -42.97
C ILE A 273 45.20 45.45 -43.14
N LEU A 274 44.65 46.28 -42.25
CA LEU A 274 44.85 47.74 -42.29
C LEU A 274 46.32 48.11 -42.07
N LEU A 275 46.99 47.45 -41.12
CA LEU A 275 48.42 47.62 -40.86
C LEU A 275 49.29 47.19 -42.05
N GLN A 276 48.98 46.04 -42.68
CA GLN A 276 49.71 45.57 -43.87
C GLN A 276 49.58 46.52 -45.08
N LYS A 277 48.47 47.26 -45.17
CA LYS A 277 48.24 48.26 -46.23
C LYS A 277 48.89 49.62 -45.93
N GLY A 278 49.47 49.82 -44.74
CA GLY A 278 50.08 51.08 -44.32
C GLY A 278 49.08 52.17 -43.89
N ASP A 279 47.80 51.83 -43.76
CA ASP A 279 46.69 52.75 -43.40
C ASP A 279 46.63 52.96 -41.87
N LEU A 280 47.70 53.51 -41.30
CA LEU A 280 47.89 53.64 -39.83
C LEU A 280 46.80 54.46 -39.14
N GLU A 281 46.36 55.57 -39.73
CA GLU A 281 45.27 56.41 -39.18
C GLU A 281 43.93 55.67 -39.08
N LYS A 282 43.61 54.80 -40.04
CA LYS A 282 42.37 54.01 -40.01
C LYS A 282 42.47 52.84 -39.04
N ALA A 283 43.63 52.21 -38.93
CA ALA A 283 43.87 51.18 -37.92
C ALA A 283 43.72 51.75 -36.51
N GLU A 284 44.28 52.94 -36.24
CA GLU A 284 44.16 53.63 -34.95
C GLU A 284 42.71 53.99 -34.62
N LYS A 285 41.97 54.59 -35.56
CA LYS A 285 40.53 54.85 -35.39
C LYS A 285 39.70 53.59 -35.14
N TYR A 286 40.02 52.49 -35.82
CA TYR A 286 39.29 51.23 -35.67
C TYR A 286 39.55 50.60 -34.29
N ILE A 287 40.80 50.65 -33.79
CA ILE A 287 41.16 50.17 -32.45
C ILE A 287 40.48 51.04 -31.37
N GLN A 288 40.48 52.36 -31.52
CA GLN A 288 39.82 53.28 -30.57
C GLN A 288 38.30 53.11 -30.50
N HIS A 289 37.67 52.60 -31.55
CA HIS A 289 36.23 52.32 -31.57
C HIS A 289 35.88 50.93 -30.98
N PHE A 290 36.88 50.06 -30.80
CA PHE A 290 36.68 48.68 -30.36
C PHE A 290 37.10 48.41 -28.91
N LEU A 291 38.02 49.22 -28.37
CA LEU A 291 38.36 49.29 -26.94
C LEU A 291 37.36 50.13 -26.16
#